data_AF-A0A804LEP5-F1
#
_entry.id   AF-A0A804LEP5-F1
#
_cell.length_a   1.000
_cell.length_b   1.000
_cell.length_c   1.000
_cell.angle_alpha   90.00
_cell.angle_beta   90.00
_cell.angle_gamma   90.00
#
_symmetry.space_group_name_H-M   'P 1'
#
loop_
_entity.id
_entity.type
_entity.pdbx_description
1 polymer ?
#
loop_
_entity_poly.entity_id
_entity_poly.type
_entity_poly.pdbx_seq_one_letter_code
_entity_poly.pdbx_strand_id
1 'polypeptide(L)'
;MADGAFCVTKAMQHELAQNWGIRAKVLYDQSPDFFHPASLMEKHGLFSRLGNSICSAMGNAKCISVEEVWEDMSITVFASKIDDEVFLKSNRPALVVSSTSWTLDEDFSILLEAALMYETTTDVSLQL
;
A
#
# COMPACT_ATOMS: atom_id res chain seq x y z
N MET A 1 -33.48 -8.94 -12.62
CA MET A 1 -32.46 -9.99 -12.36
C MET A 1 -31.41 -9.85 -13.45
N ALA A 2 -30.12 -10.03 -13.13
CA ALA A 2 -29.07 -10.01 -14.14
C ALA A 2 -28.90 -11.43 -14.71
N ASP A 3 -28.98 -11.58 -16.03
CA ASP A 3 -28.85 -12.89 -16.70
C ASP A 3 -27.38 -13.29 -16.97
N GLY A 4 -26.43 -12.39 -16.69
CA GLY A 4 -25.00 -12.59 -16.91
C GLY A 4 -24.20 -12.48 -15.62
N ALA A 5 -23.17 -13.34 -15.50
CA ALA A 5 -22.19 -13.29 -14.43
C ALA A 5 -20.77 -13.13 -15.01
N PHE A 6 -19.98 -12.27 -14.39
CA PHE A 6 -18.54 -12.16 -14.66
C PHE A 6 -17.73 -12.75 -13.49
N CYS A 7 -16.51 -13.20 -13.77
CA CYS A 7 -15.56 -13.66 -12.76
C CYS A 7 -14.13 -13.27 -13.18
N VAL A 8 -13.23 -13.11 -12.20
CA VAL A 8 -11.90 -12.53 -12.44
C VAL A 8 -10.84 -13.57 -12.82
N THR A 9 -11.11 -14.86 -12.65
CA THR A 9 -10.16 -15.94 -12.98
C THR A 9 -10.86 -17.16 -13.57
N LYS A 10 -10.12 -17.98 -14.33
CA LYS A 10 -10.60 -19.28 -14.83
C LYS A 10 -10.87 -20.27 -13.68
N ALA A 11 -10.09 -20.20 -12.61
CA ALA A 11 -10.32 -21.05 -11.43
C ALA A 11 -11.68 -20.74 -10.78
N MET A 12 -11.99 -19.45 -10.60
CA MET A 12 -13.30 -19.02 -10.10
C MET A 12 -14.43 -19.38 -11.07
N GLN A 13 -14.22 -19.25 -12.39
CA GLN A 13 -15.20 -19.69 -13.39
C GLN A 13 -15.56 -21.16 -13.24
N HIS A 14 -14.55 -22.02 -13.09
CA HIS A 14 -14.72 -23.45 -12.92
C HIS A 14 -15.48 -23.77 -11.63
N GLU A 15 -15.08 -23.14 -10.52
CA GLU A 15 -15.72 -23.28 -9.21
C GLU A 15 -17.20 -22.87 -9.23
N LEU A 16 -17.52 -21.71 -9.82
CA LEU A 16 -18.89 -21.23 -9.98
C LEU A 16 -19.75 -22.17 -10.83
N ALA A 17 -19.17 -22.74 -11.91
CA ALA A 17 -19.90 -23.66 -12.77
C ALA A 17 -20.14 -25.01 -12.09
N GLN A 18 -19.12 -25.58 -11.43
CA GLN A 18 -19.18 -26.93 -10.87
C GLN A 18 -20.00 -26.98 -9.57
N ASN A 19 -19.79 -26.02 -8.66
CA ASN A 19 -20.34 -26.10 -7.31
C ASN A 19 -21.60 -25.25 -7.13
N TRP A 20 -21.80 -24.24 -7.98
CA TRP A 20 -22.92 -23.30 -7.86
C TRP A 20 -23.86 -23.31 -9.07
N GLY A 21 -23.53 -24.03 -10.15
CA GLY A 21 -24.31 -24.02 -11.39
C GLY A 21 -24.34 -22.66 -12.10
N ILE A 22 -23.43 -21.75 -11.75
CA ILE A 22 -23.36 -20.39 -12.27
C ILE A 22 -22.41 -20.35 -13.47
N ARG A 23 -22.96 -19.99 -14.64
CA ARG A 23 -22.17 -19.84 -15.88
C ARG A 23 -21.60 -18.43 -15.99
N ALA A 24 -20.42 -18.21 -15.41
CA ALA A 24 -19.73 -16.93 -15.49
C ALA A 24 -18.82 -16.83 -16.73
N LYS A 25 -18.61 -15.61 -17.25
CA LYS A 25 -17.57 -15.29 -18.24
C LYS A 25 -16.36 -14.71 -17.52
N VAL A 26 -15.15 -15.18 -17.85
CA VAL A 26 -13.93 -14.58 -17.30
C VAL A 26 -13.74 -13.19 -17.90
N LEU A 27 -13.72 -12.18 -17.03
CA LEU A 27 -13.29 -10.82 -17.31
C LEU A 27 -12.20 -10.51 -16.28
N TYR A 28 -10.95 -10.53 -16.72
CA TYR A 28 -9.83 -10.19 -15.85
C TYR A 28 -9.92 -8.73 -15.45
N ASP A 29 -9.78 -8.46 -14.16
CA ASP A 29 -9.60 -7.09 -13.70
C ASP A 29 -8.26 -6.58 -14.23
N GLN A 30 -8.28 -5.39 -14.86
CA GLN A 30 -7.11 -4.71 -15.35
C GLN A 30 -7.17 -3.28 -14.86
N SER A 31 -6.10 -2.84 -14.19
CA SER A 31 -5.99 -1.44 -13.79
C SER A 31 -6.06 -0.54 -15.03
N PRO A 32 -6.75 0.61 -14.97
CA PRO A 32 -6.72 1.61 -16.03
C PRO A 32 -5.28 2.01 -16.42
N ASP A 33 -5.07 2.38 -17.68
CA ASP A 33 -3.73 2.71 -18.22
C ASP A 33 -3.04 3.89 -17.52
N PHE A 34 -3.80 4.75 -16.84
CA PHE A 34 -3.24 5.87 -16.07
C PHE A 34 -2.62 5.43 -14.74
N PHE A 35 -2.80 4.17 -14.31
CA PHE A 35 -2.09 3.63 -13.17
C PHE A 35 -0.64 3.38 -13.56
N HIS A 36 0.26 4.12 -12.94
CA HIS A 36 1.70 3.94 -13.12
C HIS A 36 2.42 4.05 -11.77
N PRO A 37 3.67 3.55 -11.67
CA PRO A 37 4.50 3.84 -10.52
C PRO A 37 4.61 5.34 -10.29
N ALA A 38 4.32 5.79 -9.07
CA ALA A 38 4.40 7.21 -8.73
C ALA A 38 5.87 7.69 -8.74
N SER A 39 6.10 8.83 -9.39
CA SER A 39 7.34 9.59 -9.31
C SER A 39 7.59 10.09 -7.88
N LEU A 40 8.83 10.51 -7.58
CA LEU A 40 9.16 11.07 -6.27
C LEU A 40 8.34 12.32 -5.96
N MET A 41 8.09 13.15 -6.98
CA MET A 41 7.27 14.35 -6.86
C MET A 41 5.81 14.01 -6.53
N GLU A 42 5.21 13.02 -7.20
CA GLU A 42 3.85 12.56 -6.90
C GLU A 42 3.73 11.95 -5.51
N LYS A 43 4.73 11.17 -5.09
CA LYS A 43 4.79 10.63 -3.72
C LYS A 43 4.85 11.76 -2.70
N HIS A 44 5.71 12.76 -2.90
CA HIS A 44 5.80 13.92 -2.01
C HIS A 44 4.47 14.66 -1.95
N GLY A 45 3.87 14.99 -3.10
CA GLY A 45 2.56 15.64 -3.15
C GLY A 45 1.44 14.87 -2.44
N LEU A 46 1.42 13.53 -2.57
CA LEU A 46 0.50 12.67 -1.85
C LEU A 46 0.71 12.76 -0.32
N PHE A 47 1.95 12.60 0.14
CA PHE A 47 2.24 12.62 1.57
C PHE A 47 2.17 14.02 2.19
N SER A 48 2.34 15.08 1.40
CA SER A 48 2.04 16.45 1.83
C SER A 48 0.54 16.62 2.13
N ARG A 49 -0.34 16.05 1.29
CA ARG A 49 -1.80 16.07 1.52
C ARG A 49 -2.24 15.18 2.67
N LEU A 50 -1.61 14.03 2.83
CA LEU A 50 -1.95 13.05 3.88
C LEU A 50 -1.27 13.34 5.23
N GLY A 51 -0.27 14.22 5.26
CA GLY A 51 0.59 14.45 6.43
C GLY A 51 -0.19 14.68 7.71
N ASN A 52 -1.19 15.59 7.68
CA ASN A 52 -1.99 15.90 8.86
C ASN A 52 -2.80 14.68 9.37
N SER A 53 -3.40 13.91 8.47
CA SER A 53 -4.17 12.71 8.83
C SER A 53 -3.27 11.63 9.43
N ILE A 54 -2.10 11.39 8.83
CA ILE A 54 -1.12 10.42 9.33
C ILE A 54 -0.59 10.86 10.71
N CYS A 55 -0.25 12.13 10.87
CA CYS A 55 0.24 12.66 12.15
C CYS A 55 -0.81 12.55 13.27
N SER A 56 -2.09 12.81 12.96
CA SER A 56 -3.16 12.67 13.95
C SER A 56 -3.35 11.22 14.41
N ALA A 57 -3.16 10.24 13.52
CA ALA A 57 -3.29 8.83 13.85
C ALA A 57 -2.10 8.29 14.67
N MET A 58 -0.91 8.87 14.50
CA MET A 58 0.34 8.37 15.10
C MET A 58 0.55 8.81 16.57
N GLY A 59 -0.35 9.62 17.14
CA GLY A 59 -0.33 9.94 18.57
C GLY A 59 0.96 10.63 19.04
N ASN A 60 1.29 11.78 18.45
CA ASN A 60 2.30 12.76 18.91
C ASN A 60 3.79 12.30 18.94
N ALA A 61 4.12 11.04 18.68
CA ALA A 61 5.51 10.57 18.70
C ALA A 61 6.18 10.80 17.33
N LYS A 62 6.79 11.98 17.12
CA LYS A 62 7.69 12.28 15.98
C LYS A 62 7.08 12.12 14.57
N CYS A 63 5.82 12.52 14.38
CA CYS A 63 5.42 12.90 13.03
C CYS A 63 6.07 14.25 12.74
N ILE A 64 7.08 14.29 11.86
CA ILE A 64 7.51 15.55 11.27
C ILE A 64 6.30 15.99 10.45
N SER A 65 5.53 16.93 11.00
CA SER A 65 4.51 17.68 10.29
C SER A 65 5.07 18.11 8.93
N VAL A 66 4.19 18.32 7.97
CA VAL A 66 4.58 19.07 6.77
C VAL A 66 4.88 20.49 7.25
N GLU A 67 6.11 20.69 7.69
CA GLU A 67 6.64 21.99 8.00
C GLU A 67 7.05 22.55 6.65
N GLU A 68 6.28 23.51 6.15
CA GLU A 68 6.83 24.53 5.28
C GLU A 68 7.83 25.30 6.13
N VAL A 69 9.07 24.80 6.18
CA VAL A 69 10.12 25.38 7.03
C VAL A 69 10.50 26.74 6.48
N TRP A 70 10.54 26.87 5.14
CA TRP A 70 10.79 28.08 4.34
C TRP A 70 9.95 28.03 3.04
N GLU A 71 9.73 29.17 2.36
CA GLU A 71 8.89 29.27 1.13
C GLU A 71 9.25 28.19 0.08
N ASP A 72 10.54 27.82 -0.03
CA ASP A 72 11.03 26.83 -1.00
C ASP A 72 11.33 25.43 -0.40
N MET A 73 11.05 25.21 0.89
CA MET A 73 11.31 23.92 1.56
C MET A 73 10.03 23.32 2.15
N SER A 74 9.67 22.12 1.68
CA SER A 74 8.60 21.32 2.27
C SER A 74 9.07 19.92 2.62
N ILE A 75 8.65 19.41 3.78
CA ILE A 75 9.10 18.12 4.32
C ILE A 75 7.91 17.20 4.53
N THR A 76 8.08 15.91 4.27
CA THR A 76 7.15 14.85 4.67
C THR A 76 7.90 13.84 5.54
N VAL A 77 7.18 12.86 6.09
CA VAL A 77 7.82 11.76 6.82
C VAL A 77 8.75 10.92 5.93
N PHE A 78 8.55 10.92 4.60
CA PHE A 78 9.32 10.11 3.65
C PHE A 78 10.37 10.89 2.85
N ALA A 79 10.13 12.17 2.55
CA ALA A 79 10.92 12.96 1.61
C ALA A 79 11.02 14.44 2.00
N SER A 80 11.97 15.16 1.42
CA SER A 80 12.12 16.62 1.49
C SER A 80 12.21 17.21 0.09
N LYS A 81 11.56 18.36 -0.11
CA LYS A 81 11.63 19.15 -1.34
C LYS A 81 12.48 20.39 -1.09
N ILE A 82 13.46 20.65 -1.95
CA ILE A 82 14.35 21.83 -1.96
C ILE A 82 14.46 22.30 -3.40
N ASP A 83 14.17 23.58 -3.68
CA ASP A 83 14.33 24.17 -5.02
C ASP A 83 13.71 23.32 -6.15
N ASP A 84 12.46 22.89 -5.95
CA ASP A 84 11.70 21.99 -6.84
C ASP A 84 12.18 20.53 -6.99
N GLU A 85 13.30 20.17 -6.36
CA GLU A 85 13.82 18.80 -6.35
C GLU A 85 13.42 18.03 -5.09
N VAL A 86 13.04 16.75 -5.25
CA VAL A 86 12.56 15.90 -4.15
C VAL A 86 13.56 14.80 -3.82
N PHE A 87 13.95 14.74 -2.54
CA PHE A 87 14.92 13.78 -2.02
C PHE A 87 14.27 12.87 -0.98
N LEU A 88 14.53 11.56 -1.07
CA LEU A 88 14.10 10.60 -0.05
C LEU A 88 14.96 10.72 1.21
N LYS A 89 14.32 10.67 2.38
CA LYS A 89 15.04 10.66 3.66
C LYS A 89 15.70 9.31 3.90
N SER A 90 16.91 9.32 4.44
CA SER A 90 17.67 8.10 4.78
C SER A 90 17.01 7.31 5.92
N ASN A 91 16.44 7.99 6.90
CA ASN A 91 15.77 7.40 8.06
C ASN A 91 14.24 7.55 7.98
N ARG A 92 13.65 7.20 6.82
CA ARG A 92 12.20 7.25 6.59
C ARG A 92 11.53 5.97 7.09
N PRO A 93 10.26 6.03 7.56
CA PRO A 93 9.51 4.83 7.86
C PRO A 93 9.24 4.00 6.59
N ALA A 94 8.91 2.72 6.77
CA ALA A 94 8.31 1.90 5.72
C ALA A 94 6.78 2.05 5.76
N LEU A 95 6.13 2.06 4.59
CA LEU A 95 4.68 2.06 4.46
C LEU A 95 4.24 0.78 3.80
N VAL A 96 3.34 0.05 4.46
CA VAL A 96 2.66 -1.11 3.90
C VAL A 96 1.19 -0.72 3.67
N VAL A 97 0.68 -1.00 2.48
CA VAL A 97 -0.70 -0.72 2.09
C VAL A 97 -1.33 -2.04 1.64
N SER A 98 -2.53 -2.31 2.12
CA SER A 98 -3.38 -3.37 1.58
C SER A 98 -4.54 -2.76 0.79
N SER A 99 -5.05 -3.52 -0.19
CA SER A 99 -6.32 -3.26 -0.86
C SER A 99 -7.53 -3.52 0.05
N THR A 100 -7.30 -4.18 1.17
CA THR A 100 -8.30 -4.67 2.10
C THR A 100 -8.19 -3.98 3.46
N SER A 101 -9.26 -4.05 4.24
CA SER A 101 -9.34 -3.40 5.56
C SER A 101 -8.80 -4.31 6.66
N TRP A 102 -8.58 -3.76 7.85
CA TRP A 102 -8.28 -4.56 9.05
C TRP A 102 -9.58 -5.04 9.70
N THR A 103 -10.40 -5.77 8.96
CA THR A 103 -11.60 -6.42 9.51
C THR A 103 -11.24 -7.81 10.04
N LEU A 104 -12.10 -8.39 10.89
CA LEU A 104 -11.84 -9.71 11.52
C LEU A 104 -11.72 -10.86 10.51
N ASP A 105 -12.32 -10.72 9.33
CA ASP A 105 -12.22 -11.67 8.22
C ASP A 105 -10.94 -11.49 7.37
N GLU A 106 -10.22 -10.39 7.59
CA GLU A 106 -8.99 -10.00 6.86
C GLU A 106 -7.84 -9.81 7.86
N ASP A 107 -7.53 -10.87 8.64
CA ASP A 107 -6.51 -10.79 9.68
C ASP A 107 -5.08 -10.65 9.13
N PHE A 108 -4.59 -9.40 9.09
CA PHE A 108 -3.22 -9.06 8.71
C PHE A 108 -2.15 -9.59 9.67
N SER A 109 -2.53 -10.03 10.88
CA SER A 109 -1.57 -10.55 11.86
C SER A 109 -0.77 -11.72 11.28
N ILE A 110 -1.40 -12.56 10.44
CA ILE A 110 -0.77 -13.71 9.78
C ILE A 110 0.37 -13.25 8.86
N LEU A 111 0.17 -12.18 8.10
CA LEU A 111 1.22 -11.64 7.21
C LEU A 111 2.36 -11.00 8.01
N LEU A 112 2.02 -10.30 9.10
CA LEU A 112 3.03 -9.68 9.97
C LEU A 112 3.86 -10.74 10.72
N GLU A 113 3.21 -11.79 11.21
CA GLU A 113 3.86 -12.93 11.85
C GLU A 113 4.79 -13.65 10.87
N ALA A 114 4.33 -13.90 9.63
CA ALA A 114 5.18 -14.49 8.59
C ALA A 114 6.40 -13.62 8.26
N ALA A 115 6.25 -12.30 8.20
CA ALA A 115 7.37 -11.38 7.98
C ALA A 115 8.37 -11.40 9.14
N LEU A 116 7.89 -11.44 10.39
CA LEU A 116 8.74 -11.58 11.58
C LEU A 116 9.47 -12.93 11.61
N MET A 117 8.79 -14.02 11.24
CA MET A 117 9.40 -15.35 11.10
C MET A 117 10.50 -15.34 10.03
N TYR A 118 10.29 -14.66 8.90
CA TYR A 118 11.30 -14.53 7.86
C TYR A 118 12.53 -13.79 8.36
N GLU A 119 12.36 -12.62 8.99
CA GLU A 119 13.46 -11.81 9.56
C GLU A 119 14.28 -12.64 10.56
N THR A 120 13.61 -13.25 11.53
CA THR A 120 14.25 -14.08 12.58
C THR A 120 14.94 -15.33 12.06
N THR A 121 14.47 -15.93 10.97
CA THR A 121 15.12 -17.12 10.36
C THR A 121 16.34 -16.72 9.53
N THR A 122 16.33 -15.53 8.90
CA THR A 122 17.47 -15.04 8.12
C THR A 122 18.67 -14.65 8.97
N ASP A 123 18.45 -14.10 10.18
CA ASP A 123 19.53 -13.77 11.11
C ASP A 123 20.37 -15.00 11.51
N VAL A 124 19.73 -16.18 11.61
CA VAL A 124 20.43 -17.44 11.94
C VAL A 124 21.26 -17.95 10.76
N SER A 125 20.88 -17.63 9.52
CA SER A 125 21.54 -18.17 8.32
C SER A 125 22.72 -17.32 7.83
N LEU A 126 22.82 -16.06 8.24
CA LEU A 126 23.95 -15.17 7.91
C LEU A 126 25.11 -15.26 8.92
N GLN A 127 25.05 -16.18 9.89
CA GLN A 127 26.15 -16.47 10.82
C GLN A 127 26.96 -17.75 10.47
N LEU A 128 26.79 -18.31 9.26
CA LEU A 128 27.66 -19.35 8.70
C LEU A 128 28.49 -18.80 7.53
#